data_AF-A0A9D9WUJ0-F1
#
_entry.id   AF-A0A9D9WUJ0-F1
#
_cell.length_a   1.000
_cell.length_b   1.000
_cell.length_c   1.000
_cell.angle_alpha   90.00
_cell.angle_beta   90.00
_cell.angle_gamma   90.00
#
_symmetry.space_group_name_H-M   'P 1'
#
loop_
_entity.id
_entity.type
_entity.pdbx_description
1 polymer ?
#
loop_
_entity_poly.entity_id
_entity_poly.type
_entity_poly.pdbx_seq_one_letter_code
_entity_poly.pdbx_strand_id
1 'polypeptide(L)' 'MKKLTVSIIIGIVLAITALGQTATAPPQAKLKVGDTAPDFTLTDTAGVKVKLSEFRGKSNVVLAFYVFAFTGG' A
#
# COMPACT_ATOMS: atom_id res chain seq x y z
N MET A 1 -17.81 -12.44 46.05
CA MET A 1 -18.78 -11.85 45.09
C MET A 1 -18.19 -10.73 44.22
N LYS A 2 -17.33 -9.84 44.74
CA LYS A 2 -16.75 -8.70 43.99
C LYS A 2 -15.76 -9.05 42.86
N LYS A 3 -15.13 -10.24 42.91
CA LYS A 3 -14.12 -10.69 41.92
C LYS A 3 -14.74 -11.27 40.64
N LEU A 4 -16.01 -11.67 40.72
CA LEU A 4 -16.77 -12.24 39.61
C LEU A 4 -17.33 -11.13 38.71
N THR A 5 -17.75 -10.00 39.28
CA THR A 5 -18.27 -8.84 38.54
C THR A 5 -17.16 -8.12 37.75
N VAL A 6 -15.94 -8.04 38.30
CA VAL A 6 -14.78 -7.42 37.62
C VAL A 6 -14.35 -8.25 36.40
N SER A 7 -14.41 -9.58 36.48
CA SER A 7 -14.03 -10.47 35.37
C SER A 7 -15.03 -10.41 34.21
N ILE A 8 -16.32 -10.20 34.49
CA ILE A 8 -17.36 -10.03 33.46
C ILE A 8 -17.21 -8.69 32.74
N ILE A 9 -16.91 -7.61 33.45
CA ILE A 9 -16.73 -6.28 32.85
C ILE A 9 -15.45 -6.25 31.98
N ILE A 10 -14.37 -6.91 32.40
CA ILE A 10 -13.14 -7.03 31.61
C ILE A 10 -13.38 -7.86 30.33
N GLY A 11 -14.13 -8.96 30.42
CA GLY A 11 -14.49 -9.79 29.27
C GLY A 11 -15.34 -9.04 28.23
N ILE A 12 -16.25 -8.17 28.68
CA ILE A 12 -17.10 -7.35 27.80
C ILE A 12 -16.29 -6.22 27.14
N VAL A 13 -15.34 -5.60 27.85
CA VAL A 13 -14.46 -4.56 27.28
C VAL A 13 -13.51 -5.13 26.22
N LEU A 14 -13.06 -6.39 26.38
CA LEU A 14 -12.23 -7.10 25.38
C LEU A 14 -12.99 -7.52 24.11
N ALA A 15 -14.31 -7.66 24.17
CA ALA A 15 -15.11 -7.98 22.98
C ALA A 15 -15.40 -6.75 22.10
N ILE A 16 -15.39 -5.53 22.69
CA ILE A 16 -15.72 -4.30 21.97
C ILE A 16 -14.51 -3.78 21.15
N THR A 17 -13.27 -4.14 21.52
CA THR A 17 -12.07 -3.73 20.77
C THR A 17 -11.81 -4.55 19.50
N ALA A 18 -12.53 -5.66 19.29
CA ALA A 18 -12.34 -6.52 18.12
C ALA A 18 -13.06 -6.03 16.84
N LEU A 19 -13.98 -5.07 16.94
CA LEU A 19 -14.75 -4.54 15.79
C LEU A 19 -14.07 -3.36 15.07
N GLY A 20 -12.92 -2.89 15.56
CA GLY A 20 -12.25 -1.68 15.04
C GLY A 20 -11.22 -1.90 13.94
N GLN A 21 -10.92 -3.14 13.54
CA GLN A 21 -9.92 -3.43 12.52
C GLN A 21 -10.56 -3.64 11.14
N THR A 22 -11.15 -2.59 10.58
CA THR A 22 -11.30 -2.52 9.12
C THR A 22 -9.90 -2.27 8.56
N ALA A 23 -9.19 -3.36 8.20
CA ALA A 23 -8.00 -3.24 7.38
C ALA A 23 -8.43 -2.72 6.00
N THR A 24 -8.34 -1.40 5.82
CA THR A 24 -8.56 -0.76 4.52
C THR A 24 -7.44 -1.25 3.60
N ALA A 25 -7.72 -2.26 2.78
CA ALA A 25 -6.79 -2.70 1.75
C ALA A 25 -6.35 -1.47 0.92
N PRO A 26 -5.07 -1.37 0.52
CA PRO A 26 -4.61 -0.29 -0.34
C PRO A 26 -5.56 -0.17 -1.53
N PRO A 27 -5.95 1.05 -1.94
CA PRO A 27 -6.77 1.25 -3.12
C PRO A 27 -6.15 0.47 -4.29
N GLN A 28 -6.83 -0.58 -4.73
CA GLN A 28 -6.39 -1.33 -5.89
C GLN A 28 -6.54 -0.40 -7.10
N ALA A 29 -5.42 0.10 -7.61
CA ALA A 29 -5.41 0.94 -8.80
C ALA A 29 -5.91 0.10 -9.98
N LYS A 30 -7.19 0.22 -10.32
CA LYS A 30 -7.76 -0.37 -11.55
C LYS A 30 -7.30 0.45 -12.75
N LEU A 31 -6.09 0.17 -13.23
CA LEU A 31 -5.58 0.76 -14.45
C LEU A 31 -6.22 0.09 -15.67
N LYS A 32 -6.61 0.89 -16.67
CA LYS A 32 -7.05 0.40 -17.99
C LYS A 32 -6.28 1.11 -19.10
N VAL A 33 -6.29 0.51 -20.28
CA VAL A 33 -5.69 1.11 -21.48
C VAL A 33 -6.34 2.47 -21.76
N GLY A 34 -5.50 3.46 -22.07
CA GLY A 34 -5.92 4.84 -22.32
C GLY A 34 -5.97 5.72 -21.07
N ASP A 35 -5.88 5.15 -19.86
CA ASP A 35 -5.74 5.96 -18.66
C ASP A 35 -4.38 6.66 -18.62
N THR A 36 -4.38 7.89 -18.14
CA THR A 36 -3.15 8.58 -17.76
C THR A 36 -2.46 7.79 -16.67
N ALA A 37 -1.23 7.35 -16.92
CA ALA A 37 -0.41 6.65 -15.94
C ALA A 37 -0.23 7.51 -14.66
N PRO A 38 -0.48 6.95 -13.46
CA PRO A 38 -0.25 7.64 -12.19
C PRO A 38 1.19 8.14 -12.10
N ASP A 39 1.35 9.35 -11.60
CA ASP A 39 2.67 9.94 -11.44
C ASP A 39 3.40 9.32 -10.24
N PHE A 40 4.69 9.11 -10.38
CA PHE A 40 5.56 8.63 -9.30
C PHE A 40 6.97 9.18 -9.48
N THR A 41 7.69 9.20 -8.37
CA THR A 41 9.11 9.56 -8.34
C THR A 41 9.90 8.41 -7.74
N LEU A 42 10.88 7.89 -8.47
CA LEU A 42 11.80 6.87 -7.98
C LEU A 42 13.20 7.45 -7.86
N THR A 43 14.04 6.80 -7.06
CA THR A 43 15.47 7.07 -7.03
C THR A 43 16.15 6.08 -7.99
N ASP A 44 17.00 6.56 -8.89
CA ASP A 44 17.79 5.70 -9.77
C ASP A 44 19.03 5.12 -9.07
N THR A 45 19.85 4.38 -9.80
CA THR A 45 21.07 3.74 -9.27
C THR A 45 22.16 4.74 -8.85
N ALA A 46 22.10 5.98 -9.32
CA ALA A 46 23.02 7.06 -8.96
C ALA A 46 22.48 7.95 -7.82
N GLY A 47 21.29 7.64 -7.28
CA GLY A 47 20.66 8.44 -6.24
C GLY A 47 19.81 9.62 -6.77
N VAL A 48 19.69 9.75 -8.09
CA VAL A 48 18.94 10.86 -8.72
C VAL A 48 17.44 10.56 -8.66
N LYS A 49 16.65 11.59 -8.36
CA LYS A 49 15.19 11.50 -8.41
C LYS A 49 14.71 11.59 -9.85
N VAL A 50 13.97 10.59 -10.29
CA VAL A 50 13.38 10.51 -11.62
C VAL A 50 11.88 10.48 -11.49
N LYS A 51 11.19 11.40 -12.17
CA LYS A 51 9.73 11.53 -12.08
C LYS A 51 9.06 11.16 -13.41
N LEU A 52 8.06 10.28 -13.38
CA LEU A 52 7.39 9.81 -14.60
C LEU A 52 6.87 10.97 -15.47
N SER A 53 6.35 12.02 -14.83
CA SER A 53 5.86 13.21 -15.53
C SER A 53 6.85 13.86 -16.49
N GLU A 54 8.15 13.73 -16.24
CA GLU A 54 9.20 14.41 -17.00
C GLU A 54 9.35 13.88 -18.43
N PHE A 55 8.85 12.67 -18.68
CA PHE A 55 8.89 11.98 -19.98
C PHE A 55 7.64 12.20 -20.83
N ARG A 56 6.57 12.78 -20.27
CA ARG A 56 5.30 13.01 -20.99
C ARG A 56 5.54 13.86 -22.24
N GLY A 57 5.10 13.37 -23.39
CA GLY A 57 5.24 14.04 -24.69
C GLY A 57 6.67 14.06 -25.26
N LYS A 58 7.66 13.49 -24.55
CA LYS A 58 9.06 13.46 -25.01
C LYS A 58 9.47 12.09 -25.53
N SER A 59 9.03 11.03 -24.88
CA SER A 59 9.39 9.65 -25.24
C SER A 59 8.36 8.64 -24.75
N ASN A 60 8.31 7.48 -25.40
CA ASN A 60 7.56 6.34 -24.91
C ASN A 60 8.27 5.74 -23.69
N VAL A 61 7.50 5.29 -22.70
CA VAL A 61 8.01 4.70 -21.44
C VAL A 61 7.42 3.32 -21.26
N VAL A 62 8.26 2.34 -20.93
CA VAL A 62 7.86 0.99 -20.52
C VAL A 62 8.16 0.83 -19.04
N LEU A 63 7.18 0.36 -18.27
CA LEU A 63 7.31 0.11 -16.82
C LEU A 63 7.31 -1.39 -16.54
N ALA A 64 8.34 -1.88 -15.87
CA ALA A 64 8.47 -3.28 -15.45
C ALA A 64 8.74 -3.33 -13.94
N PHE A 65 8.10 -4.28 -13.26
CA PHE A 65 8.28 -4.54 -11.83
C PHE A 65 9.01 -5.86 -11.65
N TYR A 66 10.11 -5.84 -10.90
CA TYR A 66 10.87 -7.04 -10.52
C TYR A 66 10.80 -7.17 -9.00
N VAL A 67 10.52 -8.38 -8.50
CA VAL A 67 10.35 -8.61 -7.05
C VAL A 67 11.68 -8.49 -6.32
N PHE A 68 12.72 -9.14 -6.85
CA PHE A 68 14.06 -9.15 -6.27
C PHE A 68 15.12 -9.00 -7.35
N ALA A 69 16.14 -8.18 -7.04
CA ALA A 69 17.34 -8.09 -7.86
C ALA A 69 18.11 -9.41 -7.85
N PHE A 70 18.84 -9.71 -8.94
CA PHE A 70 19.71 -10.88 -9.08
C PHE A 70 18.99 -12.24 -8.95
N THR A 71 17.77 -12.34 -9.47
CA THR A 71 17.00 -13.60 -9.53
C THR A 71 16.74 -14.04 -10.97
N GLY A 72 16.40 -15.31 -11.17
CA GLY A 72 16.23 -15.92 -12.51
C GLY A 72 14.99 -15.48 -13.29
N GLY A 73 14.04 -14.80 -12.63
CA GLY A 73 12.76 -14.45 -13.23
C GLY A 73 11.77 -15.61 -13.29
#